data_AF-A0A5R9DTM3-F1
#
_entry.id   AF-A0A5R9DTM3-F1
#
_cell.length_a   1.000
_cell.length_b   1.000
_cell.length_c   1.000
_cell.angle_alpha   90.00
_cell.angle_beta   90.00
_cell.angle_gamma   90.00
#
_symmetry.space_group_name_H-M   'P 1'
#
loop_
_entity.id
_entity.type
_entity.pdbx_description
1 polymer ?
#
loop_
_entity_poly.entity_id
_entity_poly.type
_entity_poly.pdbx_seq_one_letter_code
_entity_poly.pdbx_strand_id
1 'polypeptide(L)' 'MENLSFEAFNDSEHAGFNSSISIMDSMDTAKEVDALYAKLSVGGVDLIPLDSCPYRERYAWVQDKYGVT' A
#
# COMPACT_ATOMS: atom_id res chain seq x y z
N MET A 1 -22.19 -13.18 -12.17
CA MET A 1 -21.66 -12.38 -11.04
C MET A 1 -22.24 -10.98 -11.15
N GLU A 2 -23.56 -10.86 -11.04
CA GLU A 2 -24.25 -9.57 -11.02
C GLU A 2 -25.26 -9.70 -9.88
N ASN A 3 -25.37 -8.67 -9.02
CA ASN A 3 -26.15 -8.61 -7.76
C ASN A 3 -25.43 -9.00 -6.45
N LEU A 4 -24.11 -8.82 -6.36
CA LEU A 4 -23.42 -8.81 -5.05
C LEU A 4 -23.43 -7.38 -4.49
N SER A 5 -24.06 -7.17 -3.33
CA SER A 5 -23.88 -5.95 -2.54
C SER A 5 -22.56 -6.03 -1.77
N PHE A 6 -21.77 -4.95 -1.84
CA PHE A 6 -20.54 -4.83 -1.07
C PHE A 6 -20.78 -3.85 0.07
N GLU A 7 -20.55 -4.29 1.30
CA GLU A 7 -20.68 -3.47 2.50
C GLU A 7 -19.33 -3.39 3.20
N ALA A 8 -18.91 -2.17 3.58
CA ALA A 8 -17.74 -1.98 4.42
C ALA A 8 -18.20 -2.04 5.88
N PHE A 9 -17.77 -3.07 6.60
CA PHE A 9 -18.02 -3.21 8.03
C PHE A 9 -16.74 -2.88 8.79
N ASN A 10 -16.79 -1.90 9.69
CA ASN A 10 -15.68 -1.60 10.59
C ASN A 10 -16.22 -1.61 12.02
N ASP A 11 -15.66 -2.48 12.85
CA ASP A 11 -15.97 -2.50 14.28
C ASP A 11 -15.28 -1.31 14.96
N SER A 12 -15.95 -0.65 15.90
CA SER A 12 -15.43 0.51 16.62
C SER A 12 -14.09 0.25 17.32
N GLU A 13 -13.82 -1.00 17.69
CA GLU A 13 -12.57 -1.45 18.30
C GLU A 13 -11.42 -1.58 17.28
N HIS A 14 -11.74 -1.72 15.99
CA HIS A 14 -10.81 -1.91 14.86
C HIS A 14 -10.94 -0.81 13.79
N ALA A 15 -11.53 0.35 14.13
CA ALA A 15 -11.90 1.39 13.16
C ALA A 15 -10.72 2.10 12.46
N GLY A 16 -9.48 1.69 12.74
CA GLY A 16 -8.27 2.22 12.09
C GLY A 16 -8.03 1.65 10.69
N PHE A 17 -7.17 2.32 9.92
CA PHE A 17 -6.72 1.78 8.63
C PHE A 17 -5.93 0.49 8.85
N ASN A 18 -6.12 -0.45 7.93
CA ASN A 18 -5.45 -1.74 7.92
C ASN A 18 -5.21 -2.17 6.46
N SER A 19 -4.40 -3.20 6.26
CA SER A 19 -4.00 -3.64 4.93
C SER A 19 -5.06 -4.46 4.17
N SER A 20 -6.31 -4.55 4.66
CA SER A 20 -7.40 -5.21 3.93
C SER A 20 -7.82 -4.43 2.67
N ILE A 21 -7.54 -3.13 2.63
CA ILE A 21 -7.69 -2.29 1.44
C ILE A 21 -6.36 -1.56 1.23
N SER A 22 -5.86 -1.54 -0.01
CA SER A 22 -4.62 -0.86 -0.35
C SER A 22 -4.72 -0.01 -1.61
N ILE A 23 -3.86 1.00 -1.72
CA ILE A 23 -3.70 1.86 -2.89
C ILE A 23 -2.49 1.40 -3.68
N MET A 24 -2.70 0.95 -4.91
CA MET A 24 -1.63 0.61 -5.84
C MET A 24 -1.53 1.66 -6.93
N ASP A 25 -0.37 2.30 -7.02
CA ASP A 25 -0.03 3.24 -8.09
C ASP A 25 1.09 2.69 -8.96
N SER A 26 1.00 2.92 -10.27
CA SER A 26 1.99 2.46 -11.25
C SER A 26 2.74 3.65 -11.80
N MET A 27 4.02 3.74 -11.46
CA MET A 27 4.92 4.81 -11.91
C MET A 27 5.67 4.41 -13.18
N ASP A 28 6.01 5.40 -14.00
CA ASP A 28 6.74 5.21 -15.26
C ASP A 28 8.23 4.97 -15.04
N THR A 29 8.79 5.47 -13.92
CA THR A 29 10.23 5.39 -13.65
C THR A 29 10.56 4.83 -12.27
N ALA A 30 11.68 4.10 -12.16
CA ALA A 30 12.19 3.62 -10.88
C ALA A 30 12.46 4.76 -9.87
N LYS A 31 12.85 5.94 -10.37
CA LYS A 31 13.12 7.14 -9.56
C LYS A 31 11.86 7.67 -8.86
N GLU A 32 10.71 7.59 -9.50
CA GLU A 32 9.43 7.98 -8.90
C GLU A 32 9.04 7.03 -7.77
N VAL A 33 9.25 5.71 -7.98
CA VAL A 33 9.05 4.69 -6.95
C VAL A 33 9.97 4.96 -5.75
N ASP A 34 11.25 5.22 -5.98
CA ASP A 34 12.21 5.55 -4.92
C ASP A 34 11.81 6.79 -4.13
N ALA A 35 11.39 7.84 -4.83
CA ALA A 35 11.01 9.11 -4.22
C ALA A 35 9.72 8.99 -3.39
N LEU A 36 8.77 8.17 -3.83
CA LEU A 36 7.55 7.91 -3.08
C LEU A 36 7.82 7.01 -1.88
N TYR A 37 8.55 5.91 -2.06
CA TYR A 37 8.98 5.00 -1.00
C TYR A 37 9.71 5.75 0.13
N ALA A 38 10.66 6.63 -0.22
CA ALA A 38 11.41 7.42 0.76
C ALA A 38 10.53 8.36 1.61
N LYS A 39 9.31 8.67 1.16
CA LYS A 39 8.34 9.47 1.93
C LYS A 39 7.40 8.60 2.75
N LEU A 40 6.89 7.52 2.17
CA LEU A 40 5.89 6.65 2.81
C LEU A 40 6.50 5.77 3.90
N SER A 41 7.76 5.35 3.76
CA SER A 41 8.49 4.55 4.76
C SER A 41 8.81 5.33 6.04
N VAL A 42 8.76 6.66 6.02
CA VAL A 42 9.09 7.49 7.19
C VAL A 42 8.00 7.36 8.26
N GLY A 43 8.33 6.61 9.33
CA GLY A 43 7.39 6.30 10.40
C GLY A 43 6.33 5.27 10.01
N GLY A 44 6.49 4.64 8.84
CA GLY A 44 5.66 3.54 8.36
C GLY A 44 6.30 2.17 8.63
N VAL A 45 5.71 1.14 8.02
CA VAL A 45 6.15 -0.25 8.09
C VAL A 45 6.31 -0.79 6.68
N ASP A 46 7.49 -1.34 6.38
CA ASP A 46 7.71 -2.08 5.15
C ASP A 46 7.02 -3.46 5.25
N LEU A 47 5.95 -3.65 4.48
CA LEU A 47 5.31 -4.96 4.31
C LEU A 47 6.11 -5.80 3.32
N ILE A 48 6.56 -5.17 2.24
CA ILE A 48 7.57 -5.67 1.31
C ILE A 48 8.57 -4.52 1.08
N PRO A 49 9.84 -4.65 1.51
CA PRO A 49 10.85 -3.63 1.30
C PRO A 49 11.06 -3.30 -0.18
N LEU A 50 11.55 -2.09 -0.45
CA LEU A 50 11.87 -1.65 -1.81
C LEU A 50 12.94 -2.54 -2.43
N ASP A 51 12.56 -3.26 -3.48
CA ASP A 51 13.44 -4.14 -4.24
C ASP A 51 12.95 -4.28 -5.71
N SER A 52 13.66 -5.08 -6.49
CA SER A 52 13.26 -5.55 -7.80
C SER A 52 12.46 -6.85 -7.71
N CYS A 53 11.62 -7.13 -8.71
CA CYS A 53 10.95 -8.41 -8.87
C CYS A 53 11.04 -8.87 -10.34
N PRO A 54 10.72 -10.13 -10.67
CA PRO A 54 10.94 -10.67 -12.02
C PRO A 54 10.24 -9.89 -13.15
N TYR A 55 9.25 -9.05 -12.82
CA TYR A 55 8.43 -8.29 -13.76
C TYR A 55 8.48 -6.77 -13.53
N ARG A 56 9.16 -6.27 -12.49
CA ARG A 56 9.35 -4.83 -12.26
C ARG A 56 10.75 -4.54 -11.74
N GLU A 57 11.38 -3.53 -12.31
CA GLU A 57 12.68 -3.04 -11.84
C GLU A 57 12.61 -2.49 -10.40
N ARG A 58 11.45 -1.92 -10.03
CA ARG A 58 11.24 -1.32 -8.72
C ARG A 58 9.83 -1.59 -8.18
N TYR A 59 9.74 -2.13 -6.98
CA TYR A 59 8.48 -2.41 -6.27
C TYR A 59 8.69 -2.35 -4.77
N ALA A 60 7.71 -1.80 -4.06
CA ALA A 60 7.65 -1.79 -2.60
C ALA A 60 6.18 -1.91 -2.17
N TRP A 61 5.95 -2.41 -0.98
CA TRP A 61 4.64 -2.37 -0.34
C TRP A 61 4.82 -1.87 1.09
N VAL A 62 4.24 -0.70 1.38
CA VAL A 62 4.50 0.05 2.61
C VAL A 62 3.17 0.42 3.23
N GLN A 63 3.04 0.20 4.54
CA GLN A 63 2.02 0.85 5.33
C GLN A 63 2.60 2.18 5.84
N ASP A 64 1.94 3.30 5.55
CA ASP A 64 2.39 4.61 6.03
C ASP A 64 2.17 4.79 7.54
N LYS A 65 2.66 5.90 8.09
CA LYS A 65 2.55 6.23 9.52
C LYS A 65 1.11 6.41 10.05
N TYR A 66 0.11 6.46 9.16
CA TYR A 66 -1.31 6.57 9.52
C TYR A 66 -2.03 5.21 9.40
N GLY A 67 -1.33 4.15 8.99
CA GLY A 67 -1.90 2.82 8.80
C GLY A 67 -2.46 2.57 7.40
N VAL A 68 -2.34 3.53 6.48
CA VAL A 68 -2.80 3.37 5.08
C VAL A 68 -1.78 2.54 4.32
N THR A 69 -2.26 1.59 3.52
CA THR A 69 -1.43 0.64 2.76
C THR A 69 -1.64 0.81 1.26
#